data_AF-A0A533V0I8-F1
#
_entry.id   AF-A0A533V0I8-F1
#
_cell.length_a   1.000
_cell.length_b   1.000
_cell.length_c   1.000
_cell.angle_alpha   90.00
_cell.angle_beta   90.00
_cell.angle_gamma   90.00
#
_symmetry.space_group_name_H-M   'P 1'
#
loop_
_entity.id
_entity.type
_entity.pdbx_description
1 polymer ?
#
loop_
_entity_poly.entity_id
_entity_poly.type
_entity_poly.pdbx_seq_one_letter_code
_entity_poly.pdbx_strand_id
1 'polypeptide(L)'
;MANDDNTHDTDDKLIQRYDTILKESALLSTFSGILFGFLLNMAINIPANFALIDKITLIAALYSITVAASLFVMPVVYHHLQYPYGSFHKFKSRSHRFIILGLIPAGITLYLGLELAIHSLLGFIESFILASLPFILVYFLFRSRKGQFL
;
A
#
# COMPACT_ATOMS: atom_id res chain seq x y z
N MET A 1 -40.57 -24.93 -2.63
CA MET A 1 -39.55 -24.59 -3.65
C MET A 1 -39.00 -23.16 -3.53
N ALA A 2 -39.18 -22.44 -2.41
CA ALA A 2 -38.71 -21.04 -2.25
C ALA A 2 -37.51 -20.86 -1.29
N ASN A 3 -36.92 -21.96 -0.78
CA ASN A 3 -35.83 -21.90 0.20
C ASN A 3 -34.43 -22.03 -0.42
N ASP A 4 -34.32 -22.54 -1.64
CA ASP A 4 -33.02 -22.81 -2.31
C ASP A 4 -32.47 -21.56 -3.02
N ASP A 5 -33.38 -20.71 -3.51
CA ASP A 5 -33.05 -19.49 -4.26
C ASP A 5 -32.40 -18.41 -3.36
N ASN A 6 -32.84 -18.33 -2.09
CA ASN A 6 -32.30 -17.37 -1.12
C ASN A 6 -30.90 -17.76 -0.58
N THR A 7 -30.59 -19.06 -0.52
CA THR A 7 -29.27 -19.55 -0.06
C THR A 7 -28.20 -19.34 -1.11
N HIS A 8 -28.52 -19.61 -2.38
CA HIS A 8 -27.61 -19.38 -3.51
C HIS A 8 -27.24 -17.89 -3.67
N ASP A 9 -28.22 -16.98 -3.61
CA ASP A 9 -27.96 -15.53 -3.69
C ASP A 9 -27.09 -15.01 -2.53
N THR A 10 -27.19 -15.61 -1.35
CA THR A 10 -26.38 -15.22 -0.18
C THR A 10 -24.92 -15.69 -0.32
N ASP A 11 -24.70 -16.92 -0.76
CA ASP A 11 -23.37 -17.48 -0.97
C ASP A 11 -22.63 -16.76 -2.12
N ASP A 12 -23.32 -16.46 -3.22
CA ASP A 12 -22.75 -15.71 -4.35
C ASP A 12 -22.30 -14.30 -3.93
N LYS A 13 -23.11 -13.60 -3.12
CA LYS A 13 -22.76 -12.29 -2.55
C LYS A 13 -21.56 -12.37 -1.61
N LEU A 14 -21.40 -13.46 -0.85
CA LEU A 14 -20.25 -13.66 0.02
C LEU A 14 -18.98 -13.87 -0.80
N ILE A 15 -19.02 -14.75 -1.80
CA ILE A 15 -17.90 -15.02 -2.72
C ILE A 15 -17.45 -13.73 -3.41
N GLN A 16 -18.38 -12.95 -3.94
CA GLN A 16 -18.06 -11.67 -4.60
C GLN A 16 -17.34 -10.68 -3.67
N ARG A 17 -17.72 -10.63 -2.39
CA ARG A 17 -17.07 -9.75 -1.40
C ARG A 17 -15.69 -10.25 -1.00
N TYR A 18 -15.47 -11.57 -0.94
CA TYR A 18 -14.14 -12.15 -0.75
C TYR A 18 -13.21 -11.77 -1.90
N ASP A 19 -13.67 -11.99 -3.14
CA ASP A 19 -12.92 -11.69 -4.36
C ASP A 19 -12.52 -10.23 -4.44
N THR A 20 -13.39 -9.32 -3.99
CA THR A 20 -13.07 -7.89 -3.98
C THR A 20 -11.89 -7.58 -3.06
N ILE A 21 -11.91 -8.09 -1.81
CA ILE A 21 -10.82 -7.86 -0.85
C ILE A 21 -9.50 -8.50 -1.34
N LEU A 22 -9.58 -9.70 -1.90
CA LEU A 22 -8.41 -10.40 -2.44
C LEU A 22 -7.85 -9.69 -3.67
N LYS A 23 -8.71 -9.16 -4.55
CA LYS A 23 -8.30 -8.35 -5.71
C LYS A 23 -7.63 -7.04 -5.28
N GLU A 24 -8.21 -6.32 -4.33
CA GLU A 24 -7.59 -5.09 -3.78
C GLU A 24 -6.22 -5.38 -3.16
N SER A 25 -6.13 -6.45 -2.35
CA SER A 25 -4.88 -6.93 -1.76
C SER A 25 -3.84 -7.29 -2.82
N ALA A 26 -4.22 -8.05 -3.84
CA ALA A 26 -3.33 -8.44 -4.94
C ALA A 26 -2.81 -7.25 -5.75
N LEU A 27 -3.67 -6.25 -6.01
CA LEU A 27 -3.29 -5.01 -6.68
C LEU A 27 -2.26 -4.22 -5.86
N LEU A 28 -2.52 -4.03 -4.57
CA LEU A 28 -1.60 -3.32 -3.66
C LEU A 28 -0.27 -4.06 -3.51
N SER A 29 -0.29 -5.39 -3.38
CA SER A 29 0.92 -6.23 -3.36
C SER A 29 1.73 -6.11 -4.64
N THR A 30 1.06 -6.11 -5.80
CA THR A 30 1.72 -5.97 -7.10
C THR A 30 2.36 -4.60 -7.25
N PHE A 31 1.62 -3.54 -6.90
CA PHE A 31 2.15 -2.18 -6.87
C PHE A 31 3.39 -2.08 -5.97
N SER A 32 3.34 -2.62 -4.75
CA SER A 32 4.48 -2.62 -3.84
C SER A 32 5.66 -3.45 -4.35
N GLY A 33 5.40 -4.60 -5.00
CA GLY A 33 6.45 -5.42 -5.62
C GLY A 33 7.17 -4.70 -6.75
N ILE A 34 6.43 -3.98 -7.61
CA ILE A 34 6.99 -3.14 -8.67
C ILE A 34 7.85 -2.03 -8.07
N LEU A 35 7.32 -1.29 -7.10
CA LEU A 35 8.04 -0.19 -6.46
C LEU A 35 9.32 -0.68 -5.73
N PHE A 36 9.24 -1.82 -5.05
CA PHE A 36 10.39 -2.50 -4.48
C PHE A 36 11.43 -2.83 -5.55
N GLY A 37 11.02 -3.39 -6.68
CA GLY A 37 11.92 -3.71 -7.80
C GLY A 37 12.67 -2.48 -8.32
N PHE A 38 12.00 -1.35 -8.49
CA PHE A 38 12.64 -0.09 -8.89
C PHE A 38 13.66 0.41 -7.87
N LEU A 39 13.31 0.42 -6.58
CA LEU A 39 14.22 0.84 -5.51
C LEU A 39 15.40 -0.12 -5.37
N LEU A 40 15.17 -1.43 -5.53
CA LEU A 40 16.22 -2.43 -5.47
C LEU A 40 17.20 -2.26 -6.64
N ASN A 41 16.68 -1.99 -7.85
CA ASN A 41 17.53 -1.69 -9.00
C ASN A 41 18.41 -0.45 -8.76
N MET A 42 17.86 0.61 -8.15
CA MET A 42 18.62 1.79 -7.77
C MET A 42 19.68 1.47 -6.69
N ALA A 43 19.37 0.57 -5.76
CA ALA A 43 20.31 0.16 -4.71
C ALA A 43 21.45 -0.73 -5.22
N ILE A 44 21.21 -1.52 -6.28
CA ILE A 44 22.24 -2.32 -6.94
C ILE A 44 23.09 -1.42 -7.86
N ASN A 45 22.44 -0.48 -8.57
CA ASN A 45 23.07 0.42 -9.53
C ASN A 45 23.09 1.86 -8.99
N ILE A 46 23.81 2.06 -7.87
CA ILE A 46 23.82 3.33 -7.14
C ILE A 46 24.38 4.45 -8.03
N PRO A 47 23.66 5.58 -8.19
CA PRO A 47 24.18 6.74 -8.91
C PRO A 47 25.44 7.31 -8.26
N ALA A 48 26.40 7.77 -9.08
CA ALA A 48 27.69 8.27 -8.59
C ALA A 48 27.57 9.52 -7.69
N ASN A 49 26.48 10.28 -7.81
CA ASN A 49 26.18 11.48 -7.05
C ASN A 49 25.43 11.22 -5.73
N PHE A 50 25.14 9.97 -5.36
CA PHE A 50 24.45 9.65 -4.11
C PHE A 50 25.32 9.99 -2.89
N ALA A 51 24.85 10.95 -2.11
CA ALA A 51 25.40 11.25 -0.80
C ALA A 51 25.05 10.13 0.20
N LEU A 52 25.67 10.18 1.38
CA LEU A 52 25.37 9.23 2.46
C LEU A 52 23.87 9.26 2.84
N ILE A 53 23.28 10.46 2.85
CA ILE A 53 21.86 10.64 3.16
C ILE A 53 20.96 9.92 2.15
N ASP A 54 21.27 9.98 0.85
CA ASP A 54 20.51 9.28 -0.19
C ASP A 54 20.55 7.77 -0.01
N LYS A 55 21.71 7.23 0.36
CA LYS A 55 21.86 5.80 0.63
C LYS A 55 21.00 5.38 1.82
N ILE A 56 21.00 6.17 2.89
CA ILE A 56 20.16 5.91 4.08
C ILE A 56 18.68 6.00 3.72
N THR A 57 18.27 7.04 2.99
CA THR A 57 16.89 7.24 2.53
C THR A 57 16.43 6.08 1.64
N LEU A 58 17.29 5.60 0.72
CA LEU A 58 17.00 4.46 -0.14
C LEU A 58 16.84 3.17 0.65
N ILE A 59 17.71 2.91 1.63
CA ILE A 59 17.58 1.75 2.52
C ILE A 59 16.28 1.85 3.33
N ALA A 60 15.96 3.01 3.90
CA ALA A 60 14.72 3.22 4.63
C ALA A 60 13.48 2.99 3.74
N ALA A 61 13.51 3.47 2.49
CA ALA A 61 12.45 3.26 1.52
C ALA A 61 12.26 1.77 1.18
N LEU A 62 13.36 1.02 1.01
CA LEU A 62 13.37 -0.42 0.76
C LEU A 62 12.79 -1.23 1.93
N TYR A 63 13.19 -0.92 3.17
CA TYR A 63 12.60 -1.57 4.35
C TYR A 63 11.11 -1.25 4.47
N SER A 64 10.74 0.02 4.28
CA SER A 64 9.35 0.46 4.34
C SER A 64 8.48 -0.26 3.31
N ILE A 65 8.91 -0.35 2.04
CA ILE A 65 8.09 -1.00 1.01
C ILE A 65 8.03 -2.52 1.21
N THR A 66 9.06 -3.12 1.78
CA THR A 66 9.05 -4.55 2.15
C THR A 66 8.01 -4.83 3.23
N VAL A 67 7.91 -3.97 4.24
CA VAL A 67 6.86 -4.07 5.27
C VAL A 67 5.48 -3.88 4.64
N ALA A 68 5.30 -2.88 3.77
CA ALA A 68 4.05 -2.65 3.07
C ALA A 68 3.63 -3.85 2.21
N ALA A 69 4.52 -4.38 1.38
CA ALA A 69 4.28 -5.55 0.55
C ALA A 69 3.90 -6.78 1.40
N SER A 70 4.62 -6.99 2.51
CA SER A 70 4.33 -8.08 3.44
C SER A 70 2.92 -7.95 4.02
N LEU A 71 2.52 -6.75 4.44
CA LEU A 71 1.18 -6.48 4.96
C LEU A 71 0.10 -6.64 3.88
N PHE A 72 0.33 -6.16 2.65
CA PHE A 72 -0.63 -6.30 1.56
C PHE A 72 -0.81 -7.74 1.10
N VAL A 73 0.19 -8.61 1.25
CA VAL A 73 0.07 -10.04 0.92
C VAL A 73 -0.70 -10.82 2.01
N MET A 74 -0.77 -10.31 3.24
CA MET A 74 -1.41 -11.02 4.36
C MET A 74 -2.85 -11.44 4.13
N PRO A 75 -3.76 -10.66 3.52
CA PRO A 75 -5.12 -11.13 3.22
C PRO A 75 -5.14 -12.41 2.38
N VAL A 76 -4.22 -12.55 1.41
CA VAL A 76 -4.10 -13.74 0.55
C VAL A 76 -3.49 -14.92 1.33
N VAL A 77 -2.43 -14.67 2.10
CA VAL A 77 -1.79 -15.72 2.93
C VAL A 77 -2.76 -16.22 3.98
N TYR A 78 -3.42 -15.30 4.66
CA TYR A 78 -4.49 -15.61 5.60
C TYR A 78 -5.53 -16.47 4.88
N HIS A 79 -6.04 -16.04 3.71
CA HIS A 79 -7.02 -16.79 2.91
C HIS A 79 -6.64 -18.27 2.72
N HIS A 80 -5.39 -18.55 2.34
CA HIS A 80 -4.96 -19.92 2.09
C HIS A 80 -4.70 -20.72 3.37
N LEU A 81 -4.24 -20.09 4.45
CA LEU A 81 -3.90 -20.78 5.71
C LEU A 81 -5.11 -21.18 6.56
N GLN A 82 -6.23 -20.47 6.46
CA GLN A 82 -7.42 -20.73 7.30
C GLN A 82 -8.59 -21.31 6.50
N TYR A 83 -8.34 -21.80 5.29
CA TYR A 83 -9.36 -22.49 4.52
C TYR A 83 -9.60 -23.92 5.06
N PRO A 84 -10.86 -24.37 5.25
CA PRO A 84 -12.11 -23.64 5.05
C PRO A 84 -12.45 -22.72 6.25
N TYR A 85 -12.87 -21.50 5.95
CA TYR A 85 -13.10 -20.47 6.96
C TYR A 85 -14.38 -20.65 7.76
N GLY A 86 -14.27 -20.52 9.09
CA GLY A 86 -15.45 -20.50 9.96
C GLY A 86 -16.24 -19.19 9.98
N SER A 87 -15.67 -18.04 9.56
CA SER A 87 -16.39 -16.75 9.59
C SER A 87 -15.84 -15.66 8.66
N PHE A 88 -16.67 -15.18 7.72
CA PHE A 88 -16.34 -14.07 6.82
C PHE A 88 -16.04 -12.75 7.54
N HIS A 89 -16.77 -12.45 8.61
CA HIS A 89 -16.60 -11.19 9.35
C HIS A 89 -15.17 -11.03 9.92
N LYS A 90 -14.58 -12.11 10.46
CA LYS A 90 -13.20 -12.10 10.96
C LYS A 90 -12.20 -11.88 9.83
N PHE A 91 -12.39 -12.55 8.69
CA PHE A 91 -11.57 -12.36 7.50
C PHE A 91 -11.59 -10.90 7.05
N LYS A 92 -12.78 -10.34 6.80
CA LYS A 92 -12.93 -8.95 6.36
C LYS A 92 -12.23 -7.97 7.31
N SER A 93 -12.45 -8.12 8.62
CA SER A 93 -11.86 -7.22 9.62
C SER A 93 -10.33 -7.29 9.65
N ARG A 94 -9.76 -8.51 9.62
CA ARG A 94 -8.29 -8.68 9.63
C ARG A 94 -7.65 -8.22 8.33
N SER A 95 -8.22 -8.60 7.18
CA SER A 95 -7.71 -8.18 5.87
C SER A 95 -7.72 -6.66 5.74
N HIS A 96 -8.79 -6.00 6.18
CA HIS A 96 -8.85 -4.54 6.16
C HIS A 96 -7.80 -3.88 7.06
N ARG A 97 -7.54 -4.44 8.25
CA ARG A 97 -6.46 -3.96 9.13
C ARG A 97 -5.10 -4.09 8.47
N PHE A 98 -4.80 -5.22 7.82
CA PHE A 98 -3.54 -5.39 7.10
C PHE A 98 -3.38 -4.37 5.97
N ILE A 99 -4.45 -4.12 5.21
CA ILE A 99 -4.44 -3.10 4.15
C ILE A 99 -4.18 -1.71 4.73
N ILE A 100 -4.91 -1.29 5.76
CA ILE A 100 -4.69 0.04 6.38
C ILE A 100 -3.27 0.16 6.93
N LEU A 101 -2.78 -0.86 7.64
CA LEU A 101 -1.44 -0.85 8.20
C LEU A 101 -0.36 -0.83 7.11
N GLY A 102 -0.61 -1.46 5.96
CA GLY A 102 0.31 -1.47 4.81
C GLY A 102 0.34 -0.15 4.04
N LEU A 103 -0.77 0.61 4.02
CA LEU A 103 -0.83 1.93 3.38
C LEU A 103 0.12 2.95 4.03
N ILE A 104 0.37 2.83 5.33
CA ILE A 104 1.29 3.71 6.07
C ILE A 104 2.73 3.61 5.52
N PRO A 105 3.40 2.43 5.56
CA PRO A 105 4.72 2.26 5.04
C PRO A 105 4.78 2.43 3.51
N ALA A 106 3.71 2.11 2.77
CA ALA A 106 3.65 2.42 1.33
C ALA A 106 3.71 3.93 1.07
N GLY A 107 2.98 4.73 1.87
CA GLY A 107 3.02 6.18 1.81
C GLY A 107 4.40 6.75 2.16
N ILE A 108 5.05 6.21 3.20
CA ILE A 108 6.43 6.56 3.56
C ILE A 108 7.38 6.27 2.41
N THR A 109 7.30 5.09 1.77
CA THR A 109 8.13 4.76 0.61
C THR A 109 7.92 5.73 -0.54
N LEU A 110 6.67 6.09 -0.85
CA LEU A 110 6.38 7.06 -1.90
C LEU A 110 6.99 8.42 -1.61
N TYR A 111 6.92 8.87 -0.36
CA TYR A 111 7.56 10.11 0.08
C TYR A 111 9.08 10.05 -0.09
N LEU A 112 9.73 9.02 0.47
CA LEU A 112 11.19 8.87 0.42
C LEU A 112 11.70 8.66 -1.01
N GLY A 113 10.97 7.91 -1.84
CA GLY A 113 11.30 7.71 -3.26
C GLY A 113 11.25 9.00 -4.06
N LEU A 114 10.25 9.84 -3.80
CA LEU A 114 10.15 11.15 -4.43
C LEU A 114 11.23 12.12 -3.90
N GLU A 115 11.49 12.10 -2.59
CA GLU A 115 12.57 12.87 -1.97
C GLU A 115 13.93 12.53 -2.59
N LEU A 116 14.25 11.24 -2.78
CA LEU A 116 15.47 10.80 -3.45
C LEU A 116 15.60 11.35 -4.87
N ALA A 117 14.51 11.26 -5.65
CA ALA A 117 14.50 11.74 -7.02
C ALA A 117 14.79 13.25 -7.07
N ILE A 118 14.18 14.03 -6.18
CA ILE A 118 14.34 15.49 -6.17
C ILE A 118 15.69 15.90 -5.58
N HIS A 119 16.16 15.23 -4.54
CA HIS A 119 17.45 15.51 -3.92
C HIS A 119 18.59 15.35 -4.94
N SER A 120 18.49 14.33 -5.80
CA SER A 120 19.45 14.09 -6.87
C SER A 120 19.53 15.21 -7.92
N LEU A 121 18.54 16.12 -7.95
CA LEU A 121 18.39 17.19 -8.95
C LEU A 121 18.54 18.60 -8.37
N LEU A 122 17.97 18.88 -7.20
CA LEU A 122 17.73 20.24 -6.70
C LEU A 122 18.35 20.54 -5.32
N GLY A 123 18.76 19.51 -4.55
CA GLY A 123 19.28 19.68 -3.19
C GLY A 123 18.27 19.36 -2.09
N PHE A 124 18.73 19.43 -0.83
CA PHE A 124 18.07 18.86 0.36
C PHE A 124 16.81 19.60 0.81
N ILE A 125 16.80 20.93 0.72
CA ILE A 125 15.66 21.72 1.22
C ILE A 125 14.50 21.59 0.23
N GLU A 126 14.82 21.68 -1.06
CA GLU A 126 13.91 21.55 -2.18
C GLU A 126 13.26 20.16 -2.20
N SER A 127 14.04 19.10 -1.96
CA SER A 127 13.52 17.74 -1.92
C SER A 127 12.47 17.54 -0.84
N PHE A 128 12.71 18.04 0.37
CA PHE A 128 11.77 17.91 1.48
C PHE A 128 10.43 18.62 1.21
N ILE A 129 10.50 19.87 0.72
CA ILE A 129 9.31 20.68 0.44
C ILE A 129 8.51 20.08 -0.71
N LEU A 130 9.17 19.77 -1.83
CA LEU A 130 8.50 19.31 -3.03
C LEU A 130 7.96 17.88 -2.88
N ALA A 131 8.66 17.00 -2.16
CA ALA A 131 8.17 15.64 -1.88
C ALA A 131 6.91 15.64 -1.01
N SER A 132 6.72 16.69 -0.18
CA SER A 132 5.54 16.84 0.67
C SER A 132 4.29 17.30 -0.11
N LEU A 133 4.44 17.99 -1.25
CA LEU A 133 3.33 18.62 -1.97
C LEU A 133 2.20 17.65 -2.38
N PRO A 134 2.47 16.46 -2.96
CA PRO A 134 1.40 15.52 -3.32
C PRO A 134 0.59 15.06 -2.12
N PHE A 135 1.24 14.86 -0.97
CA PHE A 135 0.58 14.41 0.27
C PHE A 135 -0.27 15.52 0.88
N ILE A 136 0.24 16.76 0.89
CA ILE A 136 -0.51 17.94 1.30
C ILE A 136 -1.75 18.11 0.42
N LEU A 137 -1.61 18.00 -0.89
CA LEU A 137 -2.72 18.08 -1.85
C LEU A 137 -3.79 17.02 -1.56
N VAL A 138 -3.39 15.75 -1.41
CA VAL A 138 -4.32 14.65 -1.09
C VAL A 138 -5.02 14.88 0.24
N TYR A 139 -4.31 15.39 1.26
CA TYR A 139 -4.90 15.75 2.55
C TYR A 139 -5.97 16.83 2.41
N PHE A 140 -5.69 17.91 1.67
CA PHE A 140 -6.67 18.97 1.42
C PHE A 140 -7.90 18.44 0.68
N LEU A 141 -7.72 17.69 -0.41
CA LEU A 141 -8.83 17.09 -1.16
C LEU A 141 -9.69 16.18 -0.28
N PHE A 142 -9.06 15.38 0.58
CA PHE A 142 -9.75 14.52 1.53
C PHE A 142 -10.57 15.33 2.54
N ARG A 143 -10.04 16.44 3.04
CA ARG A 143 -10.73 17.31 4.00
C ARG A 143 -11.86 18.12 3.36
N SER A 144 -11.68 18.61 2.14
CA SER A 144 -12.73 19.30 1.37
C SER A 144 -13.94 18.41 1.12
N ARG A 145 -13.72 17.12 0.84
CA ARG A 145 -14.82 16.13 0.69
C ARG A 145 -15.65 15.96 1.96
N LYS A 146 -15.06 16.17 3.15
CA LYS A 146 -15.75 16.04 4.44
C LYS A 146 -16.52 17.31 4.86
N GLY A 147 -16.61 18.33 4.01
CA GLY A 147 -17.28 19.60 4.32
C GLY A 147 -16.59 20.41 5.41
N GLN A 148 -15.34 20.08 5.78
CA GLN A 148 -14.61 20.74 6.88
C GLN A 148 -13.82 21.98 6.43
N PHE A 149 -14.24 22.61 5.33
CA PHE A 149 -13.63 23.81 4.75
C PHE A 149 -14.64 24.91 4.39
N LEU A 150 -15.90 24.77 4.81
CA LEU A 150 -16.94 25.80 4.77
C LEU A 150 -17.66 25.83 6.11
#